data_AF-A0A0F9R907-F1
#
_entry.id   AF-A0A0F9R907-F1
#
_cell.length_a   1.000
_cell.length_b   1.000
_cell.length_c   1.000
_cell.angle_alpha   90.00
_cell.angle_beta   90.00
_cell.angle_gamma   90.00
#
_symmetry.space_group_name_H-M   'P 1'
#
loop_
_entity.id
_entity.type
_entity.pdbx_description
1 polymer ?
#
loop_
_entity_poly.entity_id
_entity_poly.type
_entity_poly.pdbx_seq_one_letter_code
_entity_poly.pdbx_strand_id
1 'polypeptide(L)'
;MEYQDNASPSDIVSGGFGVEILTFVDSAAQGANQPCREVIIWQNAGKTVKIGETAAAAASGPALNDSEAYLRLPISNTNLLYFGGTTGEKVNLLWRT
;
A
#
# COMPACT_ATOMS: atom_id res chain seq x y z
N MET A 1 5.14 15.82 7.98
CA MET A 1 4.11 14.79 8.13
C MET A 1 4.76 13.72 8.99
N GLU A 2 4.40 13.66 10.26
CA GLU A 2 5.01 12.71 11.21
C GLU A 2 4.46 11.31 10.92
N TYR A 3 5.35 10.37 10.62
CA TYR A 3 5.01 8.97 10.48
C TYR A 3 4.67 8.41 11.86
N GLN A 4 3.46 7.86 12.04
CA GLN A 4 3.08 7.23 13.31
C GLN A 4 3.82 5.92 13.50
N ASP A 5 4.41 5.77 14.69
CA ASP A 5 5.17 4.61 15.14
C ASP A 5 4.26 3.37 15.27
N ASN A 6 4.78 2.20 14.91
CA ASN A 6 4.03 0.92 14.88
C ASN A 6 3.62 0.41 16.27
N ALA A 7 3.99 1.11 17.35
CA ALA A 7 3.85 0.69 18.74
C ALA A 7 2.42 0.76 19.30
N SER A 8 1.47 1.41 18.62
CA SER A 8 0.10 1.60 19.12
C SER A 8 -0.94 1.14 18.09
N PRO A 9 -1.23 -0.17 17.96
CA PRO A 9 -2.38 -0.61 17.19
C PRO A 9 -3.65 -0.01 17.80
N SER A 10 -4.36 0.83 17.07
CA SER A 10 -5.60 1.47 17.54
C SER A 10 -6.62 0.43 18.07
N ASP A 11 -7.29 0.72 19.19
CA ASP A 11 -8.34 -0.08 19.87
C ASP A 11 -9.66 -0.27 19.06
N ILE A 12 -9.60 -0.42 17.74
CA ILE A 12 -10.79 -0.50 16.88
C ILE A 12 -11.25 -1.96 16.75
N VAL A 13 -12.41 -2.25 17.34
CA VAL A 13 -13.24 -3.45 17.10
C VAL A 13 -13.55 -3.52 15.60
N SER A 14 -13.17 -4.61 14.94
CA SER A 14 -13.11 -4.80 13.49
C SER A 14 -14.37 -4.36 12.73
N GLY A 15 -14.28 -3.28 11.96
CA GLY A 15 -15.02 -3.17 10.70
C GLY A 15 -14.46 -4.20 9.70
N GLY A 16 -15.20 -4.46 8.62
CA GLY A 16 -14.78 -5.42 7.58
C GLY A 16 -13.33 -5.20 7.10
N PHE A 17 -12.69 -6.29 6.69
CA PHE A 17 -11.36 -6.28 6.10
C PHE A 17 -11.39 -6.97 4.75
N GLY A 18 -10.39 -6.69 3.92
CA GLY A 18 -10.22 -7.38 2.66
C GLY A 18 -8.79 -7.32 2.17
N VAL A 19 -8.49 -8.21 1.22
CA VAL A 19 -7.16 -8.33 0.61
C VAL A 19 -7.29 -8.01 -0.87
N GLU A 20 -6.33 -7.23 -1.36
CA GLU A 20 -6.17 -6.91 -2.77
C GLU A 20 -4.74 -7.27 -3.20
N ILE A 21 -4.62 -7.94 -4.35
CA ILE A 21 -3.33 -8.27 -4.96
C ILE A 21 -3.28 -7.55 -6.30
N LEU A 22 -2.42 -6.54 -6.37
CA LEU A 22 -2.21 -5.76 -7.57
C LEU A 22 -1.05 -6.37 -8.36
N THR A 23 -1.25 -6.59 -9.65
CA THR A 23 -0.17 -6.97 -10.56
C THR A 23 0.20 -5.75 -11.40
N PHE A 24 1.49 -5.42 -11.44
CA PHE A 24 1.97 -4.27 -12.21
C PHE A 24 1.82 -4.51 -13.71
N VAL A 25 1.14 -3.59 -14.40
CA VAL A 25 1.03 -3.53 -15.86
C VAL A 25 1.66 -2.21 -16.29
N ASP A 26 2.54 -2.25 -17.30
CA ASP A 26 3.29 -1.07 -17.75
C ASP A 26 4.02 -0.35 -16.60
N SER A 27 4.61 -1.14 -15.69
CA SER A 27 5.32 -0.67 -14.49
C SER A 27 4.48 0.09 -13.47
N ALA A 28 3.14 0.01 -13.54
CA ALA A 28 2.23 0.71 -12.66
C ALA A 28 1.08 -0.18 -12.16
N ALA A 29 0.53 0.17 -11.00
CA ALA A 29 -0.71 -0.38 -10.47
C ALA A 29 -1.41 0.65 -9.59
N GLN A 30 -2.72 0.49 -9.38
CA GLN A 30 -3.53 1.33 -8.51
C GLN A 30 -4.48 0.43 -7.71
N GLY A 31 -4.74 0.77 -6.45
CA GLY A 31 -5.73 0.06 -5.64
C GLY A 31 -7.15 0.18 -6.21
N ALA A 32 -8.00 -0.78 -5.88
CA ALA A 32 -9.41 -0.77 -6.22
C ALA A 32 -10.17 0.29 -5.42
N ASN A 33 -11.42 0.58 -5.79
CA ASN A 33 -12.28 1.48 -5.04
C ASN A 33 -12.88 0.79 -3.79
N GLN A 34 -12.05 0.52 -2.78
CA GLN A 34 -12.45 -0.05 -1.49
C GLN A 34 -12.35 1.01 -0.39
N PRO A 35 -13.49 1.44 0.17
CA PRO A 35 -13.48 2.31 1.35
C PRO A 35 -12.77 1.62 2.51
N CYS A 36 -11.91 2.34 3.22
CA CYS A 36 -11.14 1.83 4.35
C CYS A 36 -10.82 2.97 5.33
N ARG A 37 -10.22 2.63 6.48
CA ARG A 37 -9.57 3.60 7.38
C ARG A 37 -8.05 3.47 7.36
N GLU A 38 -7.58 2.31 6.94
CA GLU A 38 -6.19 1.96 6.97
C GLU A 38 -5.91 0.80 6.01
N VAL A 39 -4.68 0.76 5.51
CA VAL A 39 -4.15 -0.31 4.67
C VAL A 39 -2.76 -0.70 5.13
N ILE A 40 -2.49 -2.00 5.09
CA ILE A 40 -1.18 -2.60 5.27
C ILE A 40 -0.70 -3.06 3.89
N ILE A 41 0.49 -2.65 3.51
CA ILE A 41 1.06 -2.85 2.19
C ILE A 41 2.35 -3.66 2.34
N TRP A 42 2.52 -4.70 1.53
CA TRP A 42 3.78 -5.44 1.47
C TRP A 42 4.07 -5.95 0.07
N GLN A 43 5.35 -6.17 -0.20
CA GLN A 43 5.87 -6.70 -1.46
C GLN A 43 6.59 -8.02 -1.23
N ASN A 44 6.85 -8.75 -2.31
CA ASN A 44 7.68 -9.95 -2.24
C ASN A 44 9.13 -9.58 -1.90
N ALA A 45 9.83 -10.42 -1.14
CA ALA A 45 11.21 -10.19 -0.75
C ALA A 45 12.13 -9.94 -1.96
N GLY A 46 13.05 -8.97 -1.85
CA GLY A 46 13.97 -8.59 -2.91
C GLY A 46 13.33 -7.83 -4.08
N LYS A 47 12.07 -7.39 -3.94
CA LYS A 47 11.38 -6.53 -4.91
C LYS A 47 11.37 -5.08 -4.45
N THR A 48 11.16 -4.18 -5.40
CA THR A 48 11.08 -2.74 -5.12
C THR A 48 9.81 -2.17 -5.71
N VAL A 49 8.92 -1.75 -4.82
CA VAL A 49 7.68 -1.05 -5.13
C VAL A 49 7.80 0.37 -4.61
N LYS A 50 7.42 1.34 -5.44
CA LYS A 50 7.31 2.75 -5.07
C LYS A 50 5.85 3.10 -4.83
N ILE A 51 5.59 4.02 -3.92
CA ILE A 51 4.22 4.44 -3.56
C ILE A 51 4.06 5.95 -3.76
N GLY A 52 2.87 6.35 -4.20
CA GLY A 52 2.47 7.76 -4.23
C GLY A 52 0.95 7.95 -4.23
N GLU A 53 0.52 9.17 -3.92
CA GLU A 53 -0.90 9.59 -3.95
C GLU A 53 -1.40 9.88 -5.38
N THR A 54 -0.49 9.87 -6.36
CA THR A 54 -0.76 10.01 -7.79
C THR A 54 0.16 9.10 -8.57
N ALA A 55 -0.17 8.80 -9.83
CA ALA A 55 0.70 8.03 -10.72
C ALA A 55 2.10 8.66 -10.89
N ALA A 56 2.16 10.00 -10.98
CA ALA A 56 3.44 10.72 -11.07
C ALA A 56 4.25 10.59 -9.77
N ALA A 57 3.59 10.72 -8.61
CA ALA A 57 4.24 10.54 -7.32
C ALA A 57 4.72 9.10 -7.11
N ALA A 58 4.00 8.09 -7.61
CA ALA A 58 4.44 6.70 -7.52
C ALA A 58 5.67 6.40 -8.40
N ALA A 59 5.87 7.12 -9.51
CA ALA A 59 7.03 6.93 -10.38
C ALA A 59 8.36 7.38 -9.72
N SER A 60 8.31 8.46 -8.94
CA SER A 60 9.45 9.07 -8.24
C SER A 60 9.43 8.91 -6.72
N GLY A 61 8.40 8.25 -6.20
CA GLY A 61 8.13 8.14 -4.76
C GLY A 61 9.12 7.25 -4.03
N PRO A 62 9.03 7.25 -2.69
CA PRO A 62 9.86 6.38 -1.87
C PRO A 62 9.60 4.92 -2.23
N ALA A 63 10.67 4.14 -2.31
CA ALA A 63 10.58 2.69 -2.36
C ALA A 63 10.11 2.18 -0.99
N LEU A 64 9.15 1.25 -1.01
CA LEU A 64 8.90 0.37 0.11
C LEU A 64 10.20 -0.41 0.34
N ASN A 65 10.82 -0.21 1.49
CA ASN A 65 12.09 -0.84 1.81
C ASN A 65 11.85 -2.33 2.08
N ASP A 66 12.70 -3.21 1.56
CA ASP A 66 12.61 -4.65 1.80
C ASP A 66 12.98 -5.03 3.25
N SER A 67 13.58 -4.10 4.00
CA SER A 67 13.83 -4.23 5.43
C SER A 67 12.57 -4.06 6.30
N GLU A 68 11.51 -3.43 5.77
CA GLU A 68 10.22 -3.31 6.45
C GLU A 68 9.29 -4.41 5.94
N ALA A 69 8.90 -5.33 6.84
CA ALA A 69 8.02 -6.45 6.47
C ALA A 69 6.67 -5.98 5.89
N TYR A 70 6.21 -4.79 6.28
CA TYR A 70 5.01 -4.14 5.77
C TYR A 70 5.03 -2.63 6.08
N LEU A 71 4.33 -1.84 5.27
CA LEU A 71 4.03 -0.43 5.52
C LEU A 71 2.55 -0.29 5.88
N ARG A 72 2.24 0.48 6.92
CA ARG A 72 0.87 0.76 7.36
C ARG A 72 0.52 2.22 7.07
N LEU A 73 -0.55 2.47 6.32
CA LEU A 73 -0.98 3.82 5.93
C LEU A 73 -2.43 4.07 6.35
N PRO A 74 -2.72 5.16 7.08
CA PRO A 74 -4.09 5.62 7.30
C PRO A 74 -4.61 6.27 6.00
N ILE A 75 -5.61 5.64 5.37
CA ILE A 75 -6.21 6.13 4.13
C ILE A 75 -7.69 5.79 4.07
N SER A 76 -8.48 6.67 3.47
CA SER A 76 -9.95 6.52 3.40
C SER A 76 -10.43 5.57 2.30
N ASN A 77 -9.58 5.26 1.32
CA ASN A 77 -9.89 4.35 0.22
C ASN A 77 -8.61 3.85 -0.46
N THR A 78 -8.57 2.59 -0.87
CA THR A 78 -7.41 2.00 -1.56
C THR A 78 -7.15 2.59 -2.95
N ASN A 79 -8.15 3.17 -3.62
CA ASN A 79 -7.98 3.78 -4.95
C ASN A 79 -7.15 5.07 -4.94
N LEU A 80 -6.85 5.62 -3.76
CA LEU A 80 -5.98 6.76 -3.58
C LEU A 80 -4.49 6.35 -3.57
N LEU A 81 -4.19 5.04 -3.59
CA LEU A 81 -2.83 4.52 -3.66
C LEU A 81 -2.45 4.17 -5.10
N TYR A 82 -1.34 4.76 -5.53
CA TYR A 82 -0.67 4.45 -6.78
C TYR A 82 0.67 3.80 -6.48
N PHE A 83 1.01 2.80 -7.29
CA PHE A 83 2.22 2.01 -7.13
C PHE A 83 3.03 2.03 -8.42
N GLY A 84 4.34 2.18 -8.29
CA GLY A 84 5.33 1.99 -9.35
C GLY A 84 6.16 0.74 -9.06
N GLY A 85 6.45 -0.07 -10.07
CA GLY A 85 7.19 -1.33 -9.87
C GLY A 85 7.60 -1.96 -11.19
N THR A 86 8.18 -3.15 -11.15
CA THR A 86 8.50 -3.89 -12.38
C THR A 86 7.25 -4.60 -12.91
N THR A 87 6.98 -4.51 -14.21
CA THR A 87 5.85 -5.21 -14.84
C THR A 87 5.83 -6.70 -14.49
N GLY A 88 4.66 -7.22 -14.13
CA GLY A 88 4.44 -8.61 -13.72
C GLY A 88 4.73 -8.89 -12.24
N GLU A 89 5.36 -7.96 -11.52
CA GLU A 89 5.47 -8.06 -10.07
C GLU A 89 4.13 -7.78 -9.39
N LYS A 90 4.08 -8.03 -8.07
CA LYS A 90 2.87 -7.88 -7.28
C LYS A 90 3.12 -7.07 -6.02
N VAL A 91 2.13 -6.28 -5.65
CA VAL A 91 2.02 -5.65 -4.34
C VAL A 91 0.71 -6.10 -3.71
N ASN A 92 0.74 -6.36 -2.40
CA ASN A 92 -0.40 -6.84 -1.65
C ASN A 92 -0.87 -5.75 -0.70
N LEU A 93 -2.19 -5.58 -0.63
CA LEU A 93 -2.87 -4.64 0.24
C LEU A 93 -3.82 -5.43 1.15
N LEU A 94 -3.74 -5.19 2.45
CA LEU A 94 -4.74 -5.60 3.43
C LEU A 94 -5.39 -4.34 3.97
N TRP A 95 -6.64 -4.09 3.62
CA TRP A 95 -7.38 -2.93 4.09
C TRP A 95 -8.38 -3.29 5.18
N ARG A 96 -8.69 -2.32 6.03
CA ARG A 96 -9.66 -2.45 7.13
C ARG A 96 -10.56 -1.22 7.23
N THR A 97 -11.81 -1.41 7.63
CA THR A 97 -12.84 -0.36 7.77
C THR A 97 -13.19 -0.02 9.21
#